data_AF-A0A7C2HM21-F1
#
_entry.id   AF-A0A7C2HM21-F1
#
_cell.length_a   1.000
_cell.length_b   1.000
_cell.length_c   1.000
_cell.angle_alpha   90.00
_cell.angle_beta   90.00
_cell.angle_gamma   90.00
#
_symmetry.space_group_name_H-M   'P 1'
#
loop_
_entity.id
_entity.type
_entity.pdbx_description
1 polymer ?
#
loop_
_entity_poly.entity_id
_entity_poly.type
_entity_poly.pdbx_seq_one_letter_code
_entity_poly.pdbx_strand_id
1 'polypeptide(L)'
;MTVPAPARTRWRIIGAGPAGLVLSHLPARSGIDSIVLEDGAREYVERRIRAGVLEQGTVDLLRASGVGELTGRRPGRELRRTAAGVTPGPQK
;
A
#
# COMPACT_ATOMS: atom_id res chain seq x y z
N MET A 1 -30.93 -5.77 27.43
CA MET A 1 -29.80 -6.09 26.52
C MET A 1 -29.91 -5.15 25.34
N THR A 2 -29.15 -4.05 25.34
CA THR A 2 -29.26 -2.99 24.34
C THR A 2 -28.43 -3.37 23.12
N VAL A 3 -29.07 -3.48 21.95
CA VAL A 3 -28.36 -3.67 20.68
C VAL A 3 -27.63 -2.37 20.35
N PRO A 4 -26.30 -2.37 20.12
CA PRO A 4 -25.59 -1.15 19.77
C PRO A 4 -26.17 -0.60 18.45
N ALA A 5 -26.38 0.71 18.38
CA ALA A 5 -26.72 1.42 17.15
C ALA A 5 -25.74 1.00 16.04
N PRO A 6 -26.16 0.91 14.76
CA PRO A 6 -25.33 0.34 13.70
C PRO A 6 -23.97 1.04 13.69
N ALA A 7 -22.95 0.31 14.14
CA ALA A 7 -21.61 0.82 14.20
C ALA A 7 -21.21 1.18 12.79
N ARG A 8 -20.73 2.42 12.56
CA ARG A 8 -20.15 2.80 11.27
C ARG A 8 -19.09 1.75 10.92
N THR A 9 -19.36 0.94 9.90
CA THR A 9 -18.49 -0.16 9.51
C THR A 9 -17.18 0.41 8.96
N ARG A 10 -16.13 0.41 9.78
CA ARG A 10 -14.77 0.76 9.34
C ARG A 10 -14.06 -0.50 8.90
N TRP A 11 -13.45 -0.44 7.73
CA TRP A 11 -12.71 -1.58 7.20
C TRP A 11 -11.30 -1.56 7.77
N ARG A 12 -10.80 -2.73 8.16
CA ARG A 12 -9.42 -2.91 8.62
C ARG A 12 -8.64 -3.61 7.53
N ILE A 13 -7.60 -2.96 7.04
CA ILE A 13 -6.69 -3.48 6.02
C ILE A 13 -5.42 -3.92 6.74
N ILE A 14 -5.04 -5.18 6.59
CA ILE A 14 -3.81 -5.72 7.16
C ILE A 14 -2.72 -5.67 6.08
N GLY A 15 -1.66 -4.93 6.35
CA GLY A 15 -0.52 -4.73 5.46
C GLY A 15 -0.46 -3.31 4.87
N ALA A 16 0.55 -2.52 5.24
CA ALA A 16 0.89 -1.23 4.63
C ALA A 16 1.82 -1.39 3.41
N GLY A 17 1.62 -2.45 2.63
CA GLY A 17 2.29 -2.67 1.36
C GLY A 17 1.60 -1.93 0.20
N PRO A 18 2.15 -2.02 -1.03
CA PRO A 18 1.56 -1.37 -2.21
C PRO A 18 0.08 -1.72 -2.41
N ALA A 19 -0.28 -3.00 -2.30
CA ALA A 19 -1.67 -3.45 -2.45
C ALA A 19 -2.60 -2.90 -1.35
N GLY A 20 -2.17 -2.94 -0.07
CA GLY A 20 -2.99 -2.46 1.04
C GLY A 20 -3.17 -0.94 1.02
N LEU A 21 -2.14 -0.20 0.63
CA LEU A 21 -2.24 1.26 0.46
C LEU A 21 -3.16 1.63 -0.72
N VAL A 22 -3.05 0.93 -1.86
CA VAL A 22 -3.99 1.09 -2.98
C VAL A 22 -5.42 0.74 -2.56
N LEU A 23 -5.61 -0.37 -1.86
CA LEU A 23 -6.93 -0.75 -1.36
C LEU A 23 -7.49 0.25 -0.35
N SER A 24 -6.67 0.92 0.46
CA SER A 24 -7.14 1.97 1.36
C SER A 24 -7.54 3.25 0.62
N HIS A 25 -6.85 3.54 -0.49
CA HIS A 25 -7.07 4.73 -1.32
C HIS A 25 -8.38 4.68 -2.12
N LEU A 26 -8.73 3.52 -2.68
CA LEU A 26 -9.89 3.42 -3.58
C LEU A 26 -11.25 3.68 -2.87
N PRO A 27 -11.56 3.06 -1.70
CA PRO A 27 -12.79 3.32 -0.96
C PRO A 27 -12.82 4.71 -0.32
N ALA A 28 -11.66 5.26 0.06
CA ALA A 28 -11.57 6.61 0.62
C ALA A 28 -12.07 7.66 -0.38
N ARG A 29 -11.87 7.45 -1.68
CA ARG A 29 -12.43 8.30 -2.75
C ARG A 29 -13.96 8.28 -2.81
N SER A 30 -14.59 7.24 -2.30
CA SER A 30 -16.04 7.08 -2.20
C SER A 30 -16.57 7.44 -0.80
N GLY A 31 -15.74 8.02 0.08
CA GLY A 31 -16.11 8.41 1.44
C GLY A 31 -16.14 7.26 2.45
N ILE A 32 -15.51 6.13 2.15
CA ILE A 32 -15.45 4.98 3.06
C ILE A 32 -14.13 5.01 3.83
N ASP A 33 -14.23 5.14 5.14
CA ASP A 33 -13.08 5.14 6.05
C ASP A 33 -12.49 3.74 6.20
N SER A 34 -11.16 3.66 6.16
CA SER A 34 -10.40 2.44 6.44
C SER A 34 -9.24 2.69 7.40
N ILE A 35 -8.86 1.64 8.13
CA ILE A 35 -7.71 1.63 9.04
C ILE A 35 -6.70 0.63 8.49
N VAL A 36 -5.49 1.08 8.18
CA VAL A 36 -4.38 0.21 7.74
C VAL A 36 -3.53 -0.15 8.96
N LEU A 37 -3.28 -1.44 9.14
CA LEU A 37 -2.45 -1.99 10.22
C LEU A 37 -1.23 -2.67 9.62
N GLU A 38 -0.06 -2.41 10.18
CA GLU A 38 1.20 -2.98 9.77
C GLU A 38 2.01 -3.31 11.03
N ASP A 39 2.67 -4.45 11.00
CA ASP A 39 3.50 -4.93 12.12
C ASP A 39 4.85 -4.19 12.20
N GLY A 40 5.33 -3.68 11.07
CA GLY A 40 6.56 -2.89 10.98
C GLY A 40 6.38 -1.41 11.35
N ALA A 41 7.41 -0.84 11.98
CA ALA A 41 7.49 0.61 12.21
C ALA A 41 7.42 1.40 10.89
N ARG A 42 6.84 2.60 10.94
CA ARG A 42 6.60 3.44 9.77
C ARG A 42 7.87 3.71 8.97
N GLU A 43 8.96 4.05 9.65
CA GLU A 43 10.25 4.35 9.04
C GLU A 43 10.82 3.14 8.27
N TYR A 44 10.61 1.93 8.80
CA TYR A 44 11.01 0.69 8.13
C TYR A 44 10.17 0.45 6.87
N VAL A 45 8.86 0.68 6.97
CA VAL A 45 7.90 0.48 5.89
C VAL A 45 8.19 1.41 4.71
N GLU A 46 8.40 2.69 4.98
CA GLU A 46 8.62 3.73 3.96
C GLU A 46 9.96 3.58 3.21
N ARG A 47 10.98 3.02 3.86
CA ARG A 47 12.33 2.86 3.27
C ARG A 47 12.48 1.60 2.42
N ARG A 48 11.56 0.65 2.53
CA ARG A 48 11.65 -0.64 1.83
C ARG A 48 10.99 -0.59 0.46
N ILE A 49 11.72 -1.00 -0.56
CA ILE A 49 11.14 -1.28 -1.88
C ILE A 49 10.35 -2.58 -1.80
N ARG A 50 9.02 -2.51 -1.91
CA ARG A 50 8.10 -3.67 -1.87
C ARG A 50 7.42 -3.98 -3.21
N ALA A 51 7.60 -3.13 -4.22
CA ALA A 51 7.15 -3.36 -5.60
C ALA A 51 8.32 -3.10 -6.56
N GLY A 52 8.52 -4.02 -7.50
CA GLY A 52 9.57 -3.93 -8.53
C GLY A 52 9.03 -3.60 -9.91
N VAL A 53 7.96 -4.31 -10.33
CA VAL A 53 7.27 -4.12 -11.61
C VAL A 53 5.79 -3.97 -11.33
N LEU A 54 5.13 -3.07 -12.06
CA LEU A 54 3.68 -2.92 -12.04
C LEU A 54 3.14 -3.32 -13.41
N GLU A 55 2.13 -4.17 -13.40
CA GLU A 55 1.33 -4.48 -14.58
C GLU A 55 0.60 -3.24 -15.10
N GLN A 56 0.40 -3.17 -16.41
CA GLN A 56 -0.19 -2.00 -17.08
C GLN A 56 -1.56 -1.64 -16.47
N GLY A 57 -2.40 -2.63 -16.16
CA GLY A 57 -3.69 -2.40 -15.50
C GLY A 57 -3.57 -1.74 -14.13
N THR A 58 -2.50 -2.04 -13.38
CA THR A 58 -2.24 -1.36 -12.10
C THR A 58 -1.82 0.09 -12.32
N VAL A 59 -1.00 0.35 -13.33
CA VAL A 59 -0.58 1.71 -13.71
C VAL A 59 -1.80 2.56 -14.08
N ASP A 60 -2.69 2.02 -14.89
CA ASP A 60 -3.88 2.72 -15.35
C ASP A 60 -4.88 2.97 -14.21
N LEU A 61 -5.05 2.02 -13.29
CA LEU A 61 -5.81 2.21 -12.05
C LEU A 61 -5.23 3.32 -11.18
N LEU A 62 -3.91 3.38 -11.01
CA LEU A 62 -3.25 4.43 -10.22
C LEU A 62 -3.44 5.81 -10.86
N ARG A 63 -3.36 5.89 -12.19
CA ARG A 63 -3.63 7.13 -12.95
C ARG A 63 -5.08 7.57 -12.78
N ALA A 64 -6.03 6.67 -12.99
CA ALA A 64 -7.47 6.95 -12.84
C ALA A 64 -7.83 7.36 -11.40
N SER A 65 -7.10 6.84 -10.41
CA SER A 65 -7.24 7.19 -9.00
C SER A 65 -6.43 8.42 -8.55
N GLY A 66 -5.80 9.15 -9.48
CA GLY A 66 -5.14 10.44 -9.21
C GLY A 66 -3.79 10.36 -8.49
N VAL A 67 -3.25 9.15 -8.26
CA VAL A 67 -1.95 8.93 -7.59
C VAL A 67 -0.87 8.40 -8.56
N GLY A 68 -1.22 8.25 -9.84
CA GLY A 68 -0.36 7.67 -10.87
C GLY A 68 0.66 8.62 -11.51
N GLU A 69 0.69 9.91 -11.14
CA GLU A 69 1.66 10.87 -11.71
C GLU A 69 3.12 10.43 -11.50
N LEU A 70 3.42 9.79 -10.36
CA LEU A 70 4.76 9.27 -10.10
C LEU A 70 5.10 8.08 -11.01
N THR A 71 4.11 7.25 -11.36
CA THR A 71 4.26 6.03 -12.15
C THR A 71 4.57 6.33 -13.62
N GLY A 72 4.13 7.47 -14.16
CA GLY A 72 4.39 7.89 -15.54
C GLY A 72 5.65 8.72 -15.74
N ARG A 73 6.18 9.33 -14.66
CA ARG A 73 7.26 10.33 -14.76
C ARG A 73 8.67 9.73 -14.76
N ARG A 74 8.82 8.45 -14.39
CA ARG A 74 10.12 7.76 -14.38
C ARG A 74 10.05 6.44 -15.15
N PRO A 75 10.84 6.24 -16.21
CA PRO A 75 10.96 4.92 -16.84
C PRO A 75 11.44 3.91 -15.80
N GLY A 76 10.99 2.66 -15.93
CA GLY A 76 11.30 1.57 -15.00
C GLY A 76 12.80 1.47 -14.77
N ARG A 77 13.26 1.96 -13.62
CA ARG A 77 14.65 1.76 -13.20
C ARG A 77 14.77 0.34 -12.68
N GLU A 78 15.59 -0.46 -13.32
CA GLU A 78 16.09 -1.67 -12.68
C GLU A 78 16.86 -1.23 -11.45
N LEU A 79 16.27 -1.39 -10.28
CA LEU A 79 16.94 -1.19 -9.01
C LEU A 79 17.94 -2.33 -8.88
N ARG A 80 19.13 -2.14 -9.46
CA ARG A 80 20.28 -3.01 -9.21
C ARG A 80 20.41 -3.12 -7.69
N ARG A 81 20.29 -4.33 -7.15
CA ARG A 81 20.55 -4.58 -5.74
C ARG A 81 22.00 -4.20 -5.48
N THR A 82 22.25 -2.96 -5.06
CA THR A 82 23.46 -2.66 -4.30
C THR A 82 23.27 -3.42 -3.00
N ALA A 83 24.05 -4.48 -2.81
CA ALA A 83 24.08 -5.26 -1.58
C ALA A 83 24.56 -4.36 -0.44
N ALA A 84 23.66 -3.56 0.10
CA ALA A 84 23.85 -2.76 1.29
C ALA A 84 22.67 -3.06 2.21
N GLY A 85 22.88 -4.03 3.11
CA GLY A 85 22.06 -4.20 4.31
C GLY A 85 20.67 -4.78 4.13
N VAL A 86 20.54 -5.97 3.51
CA VAL A 86 19.39 -6.84 3.80
C VAL A 86 19.84 -7.81 4.88
N THR A 87 19.60 -7.47 6.15
CA THR A 87 19.57 -8.51 7.18
C THR A 87 18.34 -9.38 6.88
N PRO A 88 18.49 -10.70 6.71
CA PRO A 88 17.33 -11.57 6.55
C PRO A 88 16.48 -11.47 7.81
N GLY A 89 15.19 -11.13 7.66
CA GLY A 89 14.22 -11.40 8.71
C GLY A 89 14.11 -12.91 8.92
N PRO A 90 13.70 -13.39 10.11
CA PRO A 90 13.62 -14.81 10.40
C PRO A 90 12.69 -15.49 9.38
N GLN A 91 13.24 -16.46 8.64
CA GLN A 91 12.47 -17.37 7.80
C GLN A 91 11.71 -18.31 8.74
N LYS A 92 10.41 -18.48 8.51
CA LYS A 92 9.60 -19.49 9.21
C LYS A 92 9.87 -20.87 8.60
#